data_AF-A0A1I4Q7R5-F1
#
_entry.id   AF-A0A1I4Q7R5-F1
#
_cell.length_a   1.000
_cell.length_b   1.000
_cell.length_c   1.000
_cell.angle_alpha   90.00
_cell.angle_beta   90.00
_cell.angle_gamma   90.00
#
_symmetry.space_group_name_H-M   'P 1'
#
loop_
_entity.id
_entity.type
_entity.pdbx_description
1 polymer ?
#
loop_
_entity_poly.entity_id
_entity_poly.type
_entity_poly.pdbx_seq_one_letter_code
_entity_poly.pdbx_strand_id
1 'polypeptide(L)' 'MQPQRIEFNLSDDVYGRSTKLVFQRLYDGKMGWTITRDAISQLDEPQTVSLLTDTQLKEIGAIAEQFGRKGA' A
#
# COMPACT_ATOMS: atom_id res chain seq x y z
N MET A 1 -14.51 -3.98 -17.73
CA MET A 1 -14.69 -4.02 -16.26
C MET A 1 -13.42 -3.44 -15.64
N GLN A 2 -13.52 -2.36 -14.84
CA GLN A 2 -12.35 -1.85 -14.11
C GLN A 2 -11.99 -2.85 -12.99
N PRO A 3 -10.69 -3.10 -12.73
CA PRO A 3 -10.28 -4.04 -11.68
C PRO A 3 -10.75 -3.53 -10.31
N GLN A 4 -11.38 -4.42 -9.53
CA GLN A 4 -11.88 -4.10 -8.19
C GLN A 4 -10.74 -3.86 -7.18
N ARG A 5 -9.55 -4.38 -7.47
CA ARG A 5 -8.34 -4.31 -6.65
C ARG A 5 -7.10 -4.42 -7.55
N ILE A 6 -6.11 -3.56 -7.31
CA ILE A 6 -4.79 -3.59 -7.94
C ILE A 6 -3.76 -3.60 -6.81
N GLU A 7 -2.77 -4.48 -6.90
CA GLU A 7 -1.66 -4.56 -5.95
C GLU A 7 -0.37 -4.14 -6.63
N PHE A 8 0.41 -3.32 -5.93
CA PHE A 8 1.74 -2.91 -6.32
C PHE A 8 2.71 -3.36 -5.23
N ASN A 9 3.74 -4.12 -5.63
CA ASN A 9 4.83 -4.40 -4.70
C ASN A 9 5.62 -3.11 -4.49
N LEU A 10 5.90 -2.80 -3.23
CA LEU A 10 6.79 -1.72 -2.84
C LEU A 10 8.11 -2.34 -2.34
N SER A 11 9.13 -1.51 -2.19
CA SER A 11 10.35 -1.89 -1.47
C SER A 11 10.03 -2.33 -0.04
N ASP A 12 10.94 -3.11 0.56
CA ASP A 12 10.81 -3.52 1.95
C ASP A 12 10.77 -2.31 2.90
N ASP A 13 10.12 -2.46 4.05
CA ASP A 13 10.12 -1.41 5.08
C ASP A 13 11.41 -1.40 5.92
N VAL A 14 11.46 -0.50 6.92
CA VAL A 14 12.63 -0.34 7.80
C VAL A 14 13.01 -1.60 8.59
N TYR A 15 12.12 -2.60 8.64
CA TYR A 15 12.34 -3.88 9.31
C TYR A 15 12.58 -5.03 8.33
N GLY A 16 12.71 -4.74 7.02
CA GLY A 16 12.91 -5.76 5.99
C GLY A 16 11.63 -6.55 5.66
N ARG A 17 10.43 -6.02 5.96
CA ARG A 17 9.19 -6.67 5.53
C ARG A 17 8.87 -6.35 4.09
N SER A 18 8.46 -7.38 3.35
CA SER A 18 7.75 -7.22 2.08
C SER A 18 6.50 -6.36 2.30
N THR A 19 6.36 -5.34 1.46
CA THR A 19 5.23 -4.42 1.53
C THR A 19 4.54 -4.25 0.18
N LYS A 20 3.24 -3.98 0.23
CA LYS A 20 2.42 -3.75 -0.95
C LYS A 20 1.52 -2.54 -0.76
N LEU A 21 1.31 -1.80 -1.83
CA LEU A 21 0.26 -0.80 -1.97
C LEU A 21 -0.93 -1.43 -2.67
N VAL A 22 -2.10 -1.35 -2.05
CA VAL A 22 -3.36 -1.87 -2.57
C VAL A 22 -4.26 -0.69 -2.94
N PHE A 23 -4.65 -0.62 -4.21
CA PHE A 23 -5.68 0.30 -4.69
C PHE A 23 -6.96 -0.50 -4.94
N GLN A 24 -8.03 -0.21 -4.21
CA GLN A 24 -9.26 -0.98 -4.31
C GLN A 24 -10.50 -0.14 -4.07
N ARG A 25 -11.64 -0.65 -4.51
CA ARG A 25 -12.95 -0.09 -4.17
C ARG A 25 -13.34 -0.48 -2.75
N LEU A 26 -13.69 0.50 -1.94
CA LEU A 26 -14.19 0.35 -0.58
C LEU A 26 -15.69 -0.01 -0.59
N TYR A 27 -16.19 -0.46 0.56
CA TYR A 27 -17.59 -0.89 0.75
C TYR A 27 -18.61 0.25 0.53
N ASP A 28 -18.21 1.50 0.74
CA ASP A 28 -19.02 2.69 0.45
C ASP A 28 -18.96 3.13 -1.02
N GLY A 29 -18.31 2.32 -1.87
CA GLY A 29 -18.17 2.55 -3.30
C GLY A 29 -17.05 3.49 -3.69
N LYS A 30 -16.33 4.12 -2.75
CA LYS A 30 -15.18 4.99 -3.02
C LYS A 30 -13.93 4.19 -3.38
N MET A 31 -12.97 4.82 -4.02
CA MET A 31 -11.64 4.24 -4.21
C MET A 31 -10.73 4.62 -3.04
N GLY A 32 -9.98 3.65 -2.53
CA GLY A 32 -9.07 3.82 -1.41
C GLY A 32 -7.71 3.18 -1.68
N TRP A 33 -6.70 3.71 -1.00
CA TRP A 33 -5.35 3.18 -0.98
C TRP A 33 -5.04 2.60 0.39
N THR A 34 -4.40 1.44 0.46
CA THR A 34 -4.03 0.78 1.72
C THR A 34 -2.66 0.16 1.57
N ILE A 35 -1.84 0.22 2.62
CA ILE A 35 -0.54 -0.43 2.64
C ILE A 35 -0.66 -1.73 3.46
N THR A 36 -0.29 -2.84 2.85
CA THR A 36 -0.25 -4.17 3.50
C THR A 36 1.18 -4.67 3.57
N ARG A 37 1.51 -5.46 4.60
CA ARG A 37 2.87 -5.97 4.83
C ARG A 37 2.80 -7.41 5.33
N ASP A 38 3.87 -8.15 5.11
CA ASP A 38 4.02 -9.48 5.71
C ASP A 38 4.28 -9.34 7.23
N ALA A 39 3.73 -10.26 8.01
CA ALA A 39 3.98 -10.30 9.45
C ALA A 39 5.41 -10.80 9.73
N ILE A 40 6.14 -10.15 10.64
CA ILE A 40 7.49 -10.60 11.07
C ILE A 40 7.35 -11.71 12.12
N SER A 41 6.33 -11.63 12.99
CA SER A 41 5.98 -12.67 13.96
C SER A 41 4.53 -12.51 14.48
N GLN A 42 3.97 -13.56 15.11
CA GLN A 42 2.67 -13.50 15.80
C GLN A 42 2.64 -12.54 17.00
N LEU A 43 3.80 -12.06 17.47
CA LEU A 43 3.93 -11.17 18.63
C LEU A 43 3.89 -9.68 18.26
N ASP A 44 3.91 -9.32 16.97
CA ASP A 44 3.90 -7.94 16.50
C ASP A 44 2.49 -7.33 16.39
N GLU A 45 1.48 -8.02 16.90
CA GLU A 45 0.07 -7.67 16.74
C GLU A 45 -0.41 -6.36 17.43
N PRO A 46 0.43 -5.59 18.16
CA PRO A 46 0.06 -4.20 18.40
C PRO A 46 1.25 -3.23 18.34
N GLN A 47 1.98 -3.15 17.22
CA GLN A 47 2.79 -1.93 16.95
C GLN A 47 2.26 -1.18 15.73
N THR A 48 1.25 -0.37 16.04
CA THR A 48 0.42 0.48 15.19
C THR A 48 1.15 1.72 14.65
N VAL A 49 2.44 1.65 14.33
CA VAL A 49 3.12 2.68 13.51
C VAL A 49 4.22 2.00 12.72
N SER A 50 3.94 1.67 11.45
CA SER A 50 4.97 1.20 10.54
C SER A 50 5.58 2.39 9.81
N LEU A 51 6.85 2.65 10.07
CA LEU A 51 7.61 3.69 9.37
C LEU A 51 7.80 3.29 7.91
N LEU A 52 7.44 4.18 7.00
CA LEU A 52 7.77 4.04 5.58
C LEU A 52 9.17 4.60 5.34
N THR A 53 9.92 3.95 4.46
CA THR A 53 11.20 4.49 3.98
C THR A 53 10.95 5.61 2.96
N ASP A 54 11.94 6.49 2.79
CA ASP A 54 11.90 7.51 1.71
C ASP A 54 11.72 6.88 0.32
N THR A 55 12.28 5.69 0.12
CA THR A 55 12.11 4.91 -1.11
C THR A 55 10.65 4.54 -1.32
N GLN A 56 9.98 3.98 -0.30
CA GLN A 56 8.55 3.65 -0.37
C GLN A 56 7.69 4.88 -0.63
N LEU A 57 7.99 6.02 -0.01
CA LEU A 57 7.26 7.27 -0.26
C LEU A 57 7.37 7.72 -1.72
N LYS A 58 8.56 7.60 -2.32
CA LYS A 58 8.76 7.92 -3.75
C LYS A 58 8.03 6.95 -4.67
N GLU A 59 8.08 5.64 -4.38
CA GLU A 59 7.36 4.61 -5.13
C GLU A 59 5.84 4.84 -5.10
N ILE A 60 5.28 5.12 -3.91
CA ILE A 60 3.87 5.44 -3.72
C ILE A 60 3.51 6.69 -4.54
N GLY A 61 4.34 7.73 -4.51
CA GLY A 61 4.14 8.95 -5.31
C GLY A 61 4.06 8.64 -6.80
N ALA A 62 5.02 7.88 -7.34
CA ALA A 62 5.05 7.49 -8.75
C ALA A 62 3.83 6.66 -9.17
N ILE A 63 3.41 5.70 -8.32
CA ILE A 63 2.20 4.90 -8.56
C ILE A 63 0.95 5.80 -8.54
N ALA A 64 0.83 6.69 -7.56
CA ALA A 64 -0.30 7.60 -7.45
C ALA A 64 -0.37 8.58 -8.63
N GLU A 65 0.76 9.05 -9.17
CA GLU A 65 0.77 9.87 -10.38
C GLU A 65 0.30 9.10 -11.61
N GLN A 66 0.71 7.83 -11.75
CA GLN A 66 0.36 6.99 -12.89
C GLN A 66 -1.11 6.51 -12.85
N PHE A 67 -1.62 6.18 -11.67
CA PHE A 67 -2.92 5.52 -11.49
C PHE A 67 -3.98 6.40 -10.81
N GLY A 68 -3.59 7.34 -9.96
CA GLY A 68 -4.50 8.21 -9.22
C GLY A 68 -5.22 9.25 -10.08
N ARG A 69 -4.66 9.65 -11.23
CA ARG A 69 -5.30 10.60 -12.17
C ARG A 69 -6.39 9.99 -13.05
N LYS A 70 -6.49 8.66 -13.16
CA LYS A 70 -7.48 7.98 -14.01
C LYS A 70 -8.85 7.77 -13.34
N GLY A 71 -9.05 8.32 -12.14
CA GLY A 71 -10.29 8.24 -11.37
C GLY A 71 -11.09 9.55 -11.25
N ALA A 72 -10.74 10.59 -12.02
CA ALA A 72 -11.45 11.87 -12.06
C ALA A 72 -12.39 11.95 -13.27
#